data_AF-A0A841MQZ6-F1
#
_entry.id   AF-A0A841MQZ6-F1
#
_cell.length_a   1.000
_cell.length_b   1.000
_cell.length_c   1.000
_cell.angle_alpha   90.00
_cell.angle_beta   90.00
_cell.angle_gamma   90.00
#
_symmetry.space_group_name_H-M   'P 1'
#
loop_
_entity.id
_entity.type
_entity.pdbx_description
1 polymer ?
#
loop_
_entity_poly.entity_id
_entity_poly.type
_entity_poly.pdbx_seq_one_letter_code
_entity_poly.pdbx_strand_id
1 'polypeptide(L)'
;MNSLSVYSQSLSSYQWKNRLVLIQTTNPQNQLFKTQIQELEDHLKGLEERRIVVFKFTPGSFQKGFEQDAPWENLNSSLKKDLRNSSEFEIILIGLDGGVKLRKNEFLSTDQLFRLIDQMPMRQSEIRKKKDDDNK
;
A
#
# COMPACT_ATOMS: atom_id res chain seq x y z
N MET A 1 -4.40 13.75 15.20
CA MET A 1 -3.34 14.24 14.29
C MET A 1 -3.31 13.30 13.09
N ASN A 2 -3.37 13.84 11.87
CA ASN A 2 -3.48 13.04 10.65
C ASN A 2 -2.18 12.28 10.39
N SER A 3 -2.17 10.96 10.63
CA SER A 3 -1.05 10.07 10.32
C SER A 3 -0.51 10.26 8.88
N LEU A 4 -1.39 10.67 7.95
CA LEU A 4 -1.10 10.94 6.55
C LEU A 4 -0.08 12.05 6.26
N SER A 5 -0.02 13.11 7.06
CA SER A 5 0.83 14.28 6.78
C SER A 5 2.32 13.92 6.80
N VAL A 6 2.69 12.94 7.63
CA VAL A 6 4.09 12.54 7.78
C VAL A 6 4.48 11.50 6.71
N TYR A 7 3.54 10.68 6.26
CA TYR A 7 3.75 9.79 5.10
C TYR A 7 3.87 10.59 3.79
N SER A 8 3.16 11.72 3.62
CA SER A 8 3.10 12.42 2.33
C SER A 8 4.45 12.93 1.85
N GLN A 9 5.35 13.36 2.75
CA GLN A 9 6.65 13.90 2.35
C GLN A 9 7.58 12.80 1.80
N SER A 10 7.60 11.63 2.45
CA SER A 10 8.38 10.47 2.00
C SER A 10 7.76 9.76 0.78
N LEU A 11 6.43 9.72 0.69
CA LEU A 11 5.69 9.02 -0.36
C LEU A 11 5.45 9.86 -1.63
N SER A 12 5.72 11.16 -1.59
CA SER A 12 5.63 12.08 -2.74
C SER A 12 6.36 11.59 -3.99
N SER A 13 7.50 10.89 -3.81
CA SER A 13 8.30 10.31 -4.89
C SER A 13 7.58 9.23 -5.71
N TYR A 14 6.53 8.62 -5.14
CA TYR A 14 5.68 7.61 -5.78
C TYR A 14 4.43 8.20 -6.43
N GLN A 15 4.10 9.47 -6.15
CA GLN A 15 2.94 10.11 -6.76
C GLN A 15 3.07 10.09 -8.28
N TRP A 16 1.97 9.82 -8.96
CA TRP A 16 1.86 9.63 -10.41
C TRP A 16 2.60 8.39 -10.96
N LYS A 17 3.37 7.69 -10.13
CA LYS A 17 4.17 6.52 -10.53
C LYS A 17 3.62 5.21 -9.98
N ASN A 18 3.16 5.19 -8.74
CA ASN A 18 2.73 3.96 -8.10
C ASN A 18 1.50 4.20 -7.25
N ARG A 19 0.65 3.17 -7.20
CA ARG A 19 -0.38 3.07 -6.16
C ARG A 19 0.31 2.52 -4.93
N LEU A 20 -0.01 3.04 -3.75
CA LEU A 20 0.62 2.58 -2.52
C LEU A 20 -0.40 1.82 -1.69
N VAL A 21 0.00 0.66 -1.18
CA VAL A 21 -0.73 -0.06 -0.16
C VAL A 21 0.11 -0.01 1.11
N LEU A 22 -0.40 0.71 2.10
CA LEU A 22 0.22 0.79 3.42
C LEU A 22 -0.49 -0.21 4.32
N ILE A 23 0.26 -1.12 4.94
CA ILE A 23 -0.24 -2.08 5.92
C ILE A 23 0.50 -1.77 7.20
N GLN A 24 -0.22 -1.52 8.28
CA GLN A 24 0.38 -1.16 9.54
C GLN A 24 -0.19 -1.98 10.69
N THR A 25 0.65 -2.24 11.68
CA THR A 25 0.26 -2.93 12.91
C THR A 25 0.98 -2.33 14.12
N THR A 26 0.34 -2.34 15.28
CA THR A 26 1.00 -2.09 16.57
C THR A 26 1.61 -3.35 17.17
N ASN A 27 1.29 -4.53 16.62
CA ASN A 27 1.78 -5.83 17.07
C ASN A 27 2.27 -6.67 15.87
N PRO A 28 3.59 -6.89 15.70
CA PRO A 28 4.13 -7.74 14.62
C PRO A 28 3.61 -9.19 14.63
N GLN A 29 3.09 -9.67 15.77
CA GLN A 29 2.50 -11.00 15.89
C GLN A 29 1.01 -11.04 15.55
N ASN A 30 0.40 -9.90 15.19
CA ASN A 30 -1.00 -9.82 14.80
C ASN A 30 -1.27 -10.74 13.59
N GLN A 31 -2.24 -11.65 13.74
CA GLN A 31 -2.55 -12.65 12.72
C GLN A 31 -3.11 -12.01 11.44
N LEU A 32 -3.98 -11.00 11.59
CA LEU A 32 -4.55 -10.27 10.46
C LEU A 32 -3.47 -9.56 9.63
N PHE A 33 -2.46 -8.98 10.30
CA PHE A 33 -1.30 -8.37 9.64
C PHE A 33 -0.53 -9.39 8.80
N LYS A 34 -0.22 -10.56 9.36
CA LYS A 34 0.48 -11.64 8.65
C LYS A 34 -0.34 -12.17 7.48
N THR A 35 -1.64 -12.43 7.69
CA THR A 35 -2.55 -12.90 6.65
C THR A 35 -2.70 -11.89 5.52
N GLN A 36 -2.78 -10.58 5.83
CA GLN A 36 -2.85 -9.54 4.81
C GLN A 36 -1.57 -9.45 3.97
N ILE A 37 -0.40 -9.60 4.59
CA ILE A 37 0.88 -9.63 3.88
C ILE A 37 0.93 -10.83 2.94
N GLN A 38 0.60 -12.02 3.44
CA GLN A 38 0.60 -13.25 2.65
C GLN A 38 -0.35 -13.15 1.44
N GLU A 39 -1.57 -12.65 1.66
CA GLU A 39 -2.57 -12.43 0.60
C GLU A 39 -2.00 -11.60 -0.55
N LEU A 40 -1.24 -10.54 -0.25
CA LEU A 40 -0.63 -9.69 -1.27
C LEU A 40 0.61 -10.34 -1.91
N GLU A 41 1.40 -11.06 -1.11
CA GLU A 41 2.59 -11.79 -1.55
C GLU A 41 2.24 -12.94 -2.51
N ASP A 42 1.10 -13.59 -2.32
CA ASP A 42 0.64 -14.67 -3.22
C ASP A 42 0.19 -14.12 -4.60
N HIS A 43 0.01 -12.80 -4.74
CA HIS A 43 -0.56 -12.16 -5.93
C HIS A 43 0.35 -11.09 -6.56
N LEU A 44 1.68 -11.25 -6.48
CA LEU A 44 2.67 -10.26 -6.96
C LEU A 44 2.41 -9.79 -8.40
N LYS A 45 2.05 -10.69 -9.31
CA LYS A 45 1.77 -10.33 -10.71
C LYS A 45 0.62 -9.31 -10.81
N GLY A 46 -0.44 -9.51 -10.04
CA GLY A 46 -1.59 -8.60 -10.00
C GLY A 46 -1.23 -7.23 -9.42
N LEU A 47 -0.31 -7.20 -8.46
CA LEU A 47 0.26 -5.96 -7.91
C LEU A 47 1.08 -5.21 -8.96
N GLU A 48 1.96 -5.91 -9.67
CA GLU A 48 2.84 -5.37 -10.70
C GLU A 48 2.03 -4.73 -11.85
N GLU A 49 1.05 -5.46 -12.40
CA GLU A 49 0.17 -4.98 -13.48
C GLU A 49 -0.58 -3.68 -13.13
N ARG A 50 -0.80 -3.45 -11.84
CA ARG A 50 -1.47 -2.29 -11.28
C ARG A 50 -0.51 -1.30 -10.64
N ARG A 51 0.81 -1.48 -10.82
CA ARG A 51 1.87 -0.61 -10.31
C ARG A 51 1.76 -0.36 -8.81
N ILE A 52 1.37 -1.38 -8.05
CA ILE A 52 1.19 -1.31 -6.60
C ILE A 52 2.54 -1.51 -5.91
N VAL A 53 2.86 -0.64 -4.96
CA VAL A 53 3.99 -0.79 -4.04
C VAL A 53 3.43 -0.95 -2.64
N VAL A 54 3.87 -2.00 -1.96
CA VAL A 54 3.42 -2.30 -0.60
C VAL A 54 4.44 -1.78 0.41
N PHE A 55 3.96 -1.14 1.47
CA PHE A 55 4.74 -0.76 2.63
C PHE A 55 4.14 -1.41 3.87
N LYS A 56 4.99 -2.10 4.64
CA LYS A 56 4.65 -2.75 5.90
C LYS A 56 5.22 -1.92 7.04
N PHE A 57 4.39 -1.55 8.01
CA PHE A 57 4.78 -0.74 9.16
C PHE A 57 4.56 -1.52 10.45
N THR A 58 5.57 -1.50 11.32
CA THR A 58 5.51 -2.03 12.69
C THR A 58 6.00 -0.96 13.67
N PRO A 59 5.85 -1.15 15.00
CA PRO A 59 6.29 -0.14 15.96
C PRO A 59 7.79 0.18 15.81
N GLY A 60 8.09 1.33 15.22
CA GLY A 60 9.46 1.82 15.11
C GLY A 60 10.11 1.62 13.74
N SER A 61 9.56 0.79 12.86
CA SER A 61 10.19 0.47 11.58
C SER A 61 9.18 0.22 10.44
N PHE A 62 9.67 0.26 9.22
CA PHE A 62 8.92 -0.09 8.02
C PHE A 62 9.75 -0.90 7.04
N GLN A 63 9.07 -1.61 6.14
CA GLN A 63 9.70 -2.36 5.06
C GLN A 63 8.90 -2.14 3.77
N LYS A 64 9.60 -1.96 2.66
CA LYS A 64 8.99 -1.84 1.32
C LYS A 64 9.03 -3.20 0.60
N GLY A 65 7.95 -3.54 -0.11
CA GLY A 65 7.88 -4.73 -0.96
C GLY A 65 7.89 -6.04 -0.19
N PHE A 66 8.21 -7.13 -0.89
CA PHE A 66 8.20 -8.51 -0.36
C PHE A 66 9.56 -9.21 -0.48
N GLU A 67 10.62 -8.47 -0.79
CA GLU A 67 11.96 -9.05 -0.88
C GLU A 67 12.38 -9.61 0.49
N GLN A 68 12.79 -10.88 0.52
CA GLN A 68 13.18 -11.56 1.77
C GLN A 68 14.32 -10.83 2.50
N ASP A 69 15.25 -10.25 1.74
CA ASP A 69 16.44 -9.59 2.28
C ASP A 69 16.28 -8.06 2.41
N ALA A 70 15.09 -7.50 2.13
CA ALA A 70 14.89 -6.06 2.25
C ALA A 70 15.02 -5.62 3.72
N PRO A 71 15.89 -4.65 4.04
CA PRO A 71 16.07 -4.22 5.42
C PRO A 71 14.82 -3.50 5.94
N TRP A 72 14.54 -3.70 7.23
CA TRP A 72 13.60 -2.84 7.94
C TRP A 72 14.26 -1.49 8.22
N GLU A 73 13.65 -0.43 7.72
CA GLU A 73 14.10 0.94 7.90
C GLU A 73 13.47 1.55 9.16
N ASN A 74 14.22 2.41 9.85
CA ASN A 74 13.70 3.09 11.04
C ASN A 74 12.71 4.19 10.67
N LEU A 75 11.57 4.21 11.35
CA LEU A 75 10.64 5.34 11.27
C LEU A 75 11.24 6.56 11.99
N ASN A 76 10.93 7.76 11.51
CA ASN A 76 11.25 8.97 12.26
C ASN A 76 10.35 9.10 13.50
N SER A 77 10.74 9.94 14.46
CA SER A 77 10.06 10.06 15.76
C SER A 77 8.59 10.50 15.64
N SER A 78 8.21 11.28 14.62
CA SER A 78 6.84 11.67 14.36
C SER A 78 5.98 10.50 13.86
N LEU A 79 6.46 9.74 12.88
CA LEU A 79 5.78 8.54 12.37
C LEU A 79 5.62 7.47 13.45
N LYS A 80 6.61 7.31 14.33
CA LYS A 80 6.53 6.39 15.47
C LYS A 80 5.35 6.73 16.40
N LYS A 81 5.08 8.02 16.62
CA LYS A 81 3.97 8.46 17.48
C LYS A 81 2.63 8.23 16.82
N ASP A 82 2.50 8.55 15.55
CA ASP A 82 1.25 8.36 14.81
C ASP A 82 0.87 6.87 14.78
N LEU A 83 1.82 5.98 14.47
CA LEU A 83 1.56 4.55 14.43
C LEU A 83 1.20 3.94 15.80
N ARG A 84 1.79 4.45 16.90
CA ARG A 84 1.45 3.99 18.26
C ARG A 84 0.02 4.32 18.67
N ASN A 85 -0.57 5.36 18.07
CA ASN A 85 -1.93 5.79 18.35
C ASN A 85 -2.95 5.22 17.34
N SER A 86 -2.50 4.39 16.40
CA SER A 86 -3.35 3.72 15.40
C SER A 86 -4.04 2.48 15.97
N SER A 87 -5.00 1.96 15.21
CA SER A 87 -5.59 0.63 15.42
C SER A 87 -4.52 -0.47 15.42
N GLU A 88 -4.86 -1.63 16.00
CA GLU A 88 -3.98 -2.80 15.99
C GLU A 88 -3.59 -3.24 14.57
N PHE A 89 -4.47 -2.99 13.60
CA PHE A 89 -4.25 -3.22 12.19
C PHE A 89 -4.95 -2.13 11.38
N GLU A 90 -4.29 -1.64 10.33
CA GLU A 90 -4.89 -0.77 9.31
C GLU A 90 -4.25 -1.04 7.94
N ILE A 91 -5.07 -1.04 6.91
CA ILE A 91 -4.66 -1.06 5.51
C ILE A 91 -5.18 0.19 4.80
N ILE A 92 -4.32 0.84 4.02
CA ILE A 92 -4.61 2.09 3.31
C ILE A 92 -4.19 1.94 1.85
N LEU A 93 -5.12 2.22 0.92
CA LEU A 93 -4.79 2.38 -0.50
C LEU A 93 -4.66 3.86 -0.83
N ILE A 94 -3.53 4.23 -1.43
CA ILE A 94 -3.28 5.55 -2.00
C ILE A 94 -3.20 5.40 -3.53
N GLY A 95 -3.98 6.23 -4.23
CA GLY A 95 -4.03 6.25 -5.69
C GLY A 95 -2.80 6.93 -6.32
N LEU A 96 -2.70 6.86 -7.64
CA LEU A 96 -1.64 7.56 -8.40
C LEU A 96 -1.71 9.08 -8.24
N ASP A 97 -2.88 9.62 -7.91
CA ASP A 97 -3.10 11.03 -7.64
C ASP A 97 -2.59 11.46 -6.26
N GLY A 98 -2.14 10.51 -5.43
CA GLY A 98 -1.72 10.74 -4.05
C GLY A 98 -2.89 10.78 -3.05
N GLY A 99 -4.12 10.59 -3.51
CA GLY A 99 -5.30 10.58 -2.65
C GLY A 99 -5.54 9.22 -2.00
N VAL A 100 -6.03 9.21 -0.75
CA VAL A 100 -6.52 7.99 -0.10
C VAL A 100 -7.78 7.51 -0.80
N LYS A 101 -7.79 6.25 -1.23
CA LYS A 101 -8.91 5.60 -1.92
C LYS A 101 -9.64 4.59 -1.03
N LEU A 102 -8.92 4.02 -0.08
CA LEU A 102 -9.45 3.09 0.89
C LEU A 102 -8.66 3.22 2.20
N ARG A 103 -9.36 3.09 3.32
CA ARG A 103 -8.79 2.91 4.65
C ARG A 103 -9.68 1.94 5.41
N LYS A 104 -9.11 0.86 5.93
CA LYS A 104 -9.83 -0.21 6.63
C LYS A 104 -8.99 -0.78 7.76
N ASN A 105 -9.66 -1.26 8.80
CA ASN A 105 -9.05 -1.98 9.93
C ASN A 105 -9.38 -3.48 9.91
N GLU A 106 -9.71 -4.00 8.72
CA GLU A 106 -10.13 -5.37 8.46
C GLU A 106 -9.41 -5.92 7.24
N PHE A 107 -9.48 -7.25 7.06
CA PHE A 107 -8.89 -7.93 5.91
C PHE A 107 -9.40 -7.35 4.58
N LEU A 108 -8.49 -7.19 3.62
CA LEU A 108 -8.78 -6.77 2.26
C LEU A 108 -8.20 -7.81 1.31
N SER A 109 -9.08 -8.54 0.63
CA SER A 109 -8.63 -9.47 -0.41
C SER A 109 -8.07 -8.73 -1.61
N THR A 110 -7.13 -9.36 -2.31
CA THR A 110 -6.58 -8.85 -3.58
C THR A 110 -7.66 -8.65 -4.61
N ASP A 111 -8.65 -9.54 -4.64
CA ASP A 111 -9.87 -9.42 -5.44
C ASP A 111 -10.63 -8.10 -5.21
N GLN A 112 -10.87 -7.74 -3.95
CA GLN A 112 -11.52 -6.47 -3.59
C GLN A 112 -10.64 -5.27 -3.95
N LEU A 113 -9.34 -5.37 -3.64
CA LEU A 113 -8.34 -4.34 -3.95
C LEU A 113 -8.26 -4.07 -5.45
N PHE A 114 -8.17 -5.11 -6.28
CA PHE A 114 -8.01 -5.00 -7.72
C PHE A 114 -9.27 -4.49 -8.38
N ARG A 115 -10.45 -4.98 -7.97
CA ARG A 115 -11.73 -4.44 -8.47
C ARG A 115 -11.86 -2.96 -8.17
N LEU A 116 -11.52 -2.52 -6.95
CA LEU A 116 -11.51 -1.11 -6.59
C LEU A 116 -10.54 -0.31 -7.48
N ILE A 117 -9.34 -0.84 -7.71
CA ILE A 117 -8.32 -0.19 -8.54
C ILE A 117 -8.75 -0.07 -9.99
N ASP A 118 -9.31 -1.15 -10.55
CA ASP A 118 -9.72 -1.21 -11.94
C ASP A 118 -10.88 -0.26 -12.23
N GLN A 119 -11.71 0.06 -11.24
CA GLN A 119 -12.75 1.09 -11.39
C GLN A 119 -12.21 2.53 -11.40
N MET A 120 -10.93 2.76 -11.07
CA MET A 120 -10.37 4.12 -11.02
C MET A 120 -10.12 4.69 -12.43
N PRO A 121 -10.42 5.98 -12.69
CA PRO A 121 -10.27 6.60 -14.01
C PRO A 121 -8.86 6.47 -14.60
N MET A 122 -7.82 6.71 -13.81
CA MET A 122 -6.43 6.58 -14.28
C MET A 122 -6.10 5.14 -14.68
N ARG A 123 -6.65 4.15 -13.98
CA ARG A 123 -6.46 2.73 -14.33
C ARG A 123 -7.15 2.39 -15.65
N GLN A 124 -8.37 2.89 -15.85
CA GLN A 124 -9.08 2.76 -17.12
C GLN A 124 -8.31 3.40 -18.28
N SER A 125 -7.67 4.56 -18.07
CA SER A 125 -6.80 5.19 -19.06
C SER A 125 -5.56 4.36 -19.39
N GLU A 126 -4.91 3.73 -18.40
CA GLU A 126 -3.76 2.82 -18.62
C GLU A 126 -4.16 1.64 -19.52
N ILE A 127 -5.30 1.00 -19.21
CA ILE A 127 -5.79 -0.17 -19.94
C ILE A 127 -6.11 0.20 -21.40
N ARG A 128 -6.72 1.36 -21.64
CA ARG A 128 -7.00 1.85 -22.99
C ARG A 128 -5.71 2.05 -23.80
N LYS A 129 -4.73 2.76 -23.23
CA LYS A 129 -3.43 2.98 -23.89
C LYS A 129 -2.72 1.68 -24.25
N LYS A 130 -2.71 0.71 -23.33
CA LYS A 130 -2.10 -0.60 -23.60
C LYS A 130 -2.77 -1.33 -24.77
N LYS A 131 -4.11 -1.27 -24.87
CA LYS A 131 -4.83 -1.85 -26.01
C LYS A 131 -4.49 -1.17 -27.34
N ASP A 132 -4.27 0.15 -27.32
CA ASP A 132 -3.90 0.89 -28.53
C ASP A 132 -2.47 0.52 -28.98
N ASP A 133 -1.55 0.31 -28.04
CA ASP A 133 -0.17 -0.11 -28.31
C ASP A 133 -0.09 -1.56 -28.81
N ASP A 134 -0.90 -2.49 -28.25
CA ASP A 134 -0.92 -3.90 -28.67
C ASP A 134 -1.52 -4.11 -30.09
N ASN A 135 -2.31 -3.14 -30.58
CA ASN A 135 -2.94 -3.19 -31.89
C ASN A 135 -2.12 -2.50 -33.01
N LYS A 136 -0.89 -2.06 -32.71
CA LYS A 136 0.00 -1.36 -33.63
C LYS A 136 1.19 -2.24 -34.02
#